data_AF-Q72ZQ7-F1
#
_entry.id   AF-Q72ZQ7-F1
#
_cell.length_a   1.000
_cell.length_b   1.000
_cell.length_c   1.000
_cell.angle_alpha   90.00
_cell.angle_beta   90.00
_cell.angle_gamma   90.00
#
_symmetry.space_group_name_H-M   'P 1'
#
loop_
_entity.id
_entity.type
_entity.pdbx_description
1 polymer ?
#
loop_
_entity_poly.entity_id
_entity_poly.type
_entity_poly.pdbx_seq_one_letter_code
_entity_poly.pdbx_strand_id
1 'polypeptide(L)'
;MKNWLNVEEAMAFLEEHYIHVSYKTFTSWLRNGEIPAIASDNRKEGWAIRKEDVFAFADKKRPGLRGILEGYHGLLEDMERVKQQVKVLMQNECDIAPIDKEGIPNSSSEEVGLHNDEIAFLYDFIQDLSDELQEVKKQNEWMNQAYEQLVGDYNFLYEELKMHHENDEELILAKDEEVSEKEEVAKIDEETFSELVQVQWEKKFPNEIFCLGQEKIKELYTIFYRNLYQNGGEEELTIIKQGDVYICPVSQKEYKHINRIYNPVIRRILDHTQGKLLKKQHMVSAENVL
;
A
#
# COMPACT_ATOMS: atom_id res chain seq x y z
N MET A 1 -33.10 1.35 17.56
CA MET A 1 -31.63 1.33 17.75
C MET A 1 -31.21 2.68 18.32
N LYS A 2 -30.23 2.73 19.22
CA LYS A 2 -29.74 4.03 19.73
C LYS A 2 -29.06 4.77 18.57
N ASN A 3 -29.58 5.93 18.19
CA ASN A 3 -28.98 6.78 17.15
C ASN A 3 -27.76 7.56 17.67
N TRP A 4 -27.52 7.49 18.98
CA TRP A 4 -26.43 8.16 19.67
C TRP A 4 -25.51 7.12 20.29
N LEU A 5 -24.22 7.25 19.98
CA LEU A 5 -23.14 6.44 20.50
C LEU A 5 -22.37 7.25 21.54
N ASN A 6 -21.90 6.58 22.58
CA ASN A 6 -20.88 7.13 23.45
C ASN A 6 -19.49 7.02 22.79
N VAL A 7 -18.47 7.58 23.44
CA VAL A 7 -17.09 7.59 22.91
C VAL A 7 -16.54 6.17 22.70
N GLU A 8 -16.79 5.25 23.63
CA GLU A 8 -16.28 3.87 23.53
C GLU A 8 -16.95 3.11 22.38
N GLU A 9 -18.27 3.23 22.25
CA GLU A 9 -19.06 2.63 21.18
C GLU A 9 -18.65 3.18 19.81
N ALA A 10 -18.40 4.49 19.71
CA ALA A 10 -17.94 5.11 18.48
C ALA A 10 -16.50 4.68 18.11
N MET A 11 -15.62 4.51 19.11
CA MET A 11 -14.27 3.99 18.87
C MET A 11 -14.28 2.52 18.44
N ALA A 12 -15.10 1.68 19.08
CA ALA A 12 -15.26 0.28 18.69
C ALA A 12 -15.79 0.16 17.26
N PHE A 13 -16.75 1.01 16.89
CA PHE A 13 -17.27 1.07 15.53
C PHE A 13 -16.17 1.45 14.51
N LEU A 14 -15.30 2.40 14.84
CA LEU A 14 -14.17 2.76 13.97
C LEU A 14 -13.13 1.63 13.88
N GLU A 15 -12.95 0.85 14.95
CA GLU A 15 -12.07 -0.31 14.98
C GLU A 15 -12.55 -1.41 14.02
N GLU A 16 -13.86 -1.68 13.96
CA GLU A 16 -14.48 -2.57 12.95
C GLU A 16 -14.20 -2.11 11.51
N HIS A 17 -13.99 -0.81 11.31
CA HIS A 17 -13.64 -0.20 10.02
C HIS A 17 -12.12 -0.01 9.87
N TYR A 18 -11.31 -0.73 10.65
CA TYR A 18 -9.84 -0.69 10.61
C TYR A 18 -9.23 0.70 10.86
N ILE A 19 -9.92 1.56 11.60
CA ILE A 19 -9.44 2.86 12.04
C ILE A 19 -9.10 2.75 13.53
N HIS A 20 -7.87 2.36 13.82
CA HIS A 20 -7.38 2.20 15.19
C HIS A 20 -6.79 3.52 15.68
N VAL A 21 -7.37 4.07 16.75
CA VAL A 21 -6.89 5.32 17.34
C VAL A 21 -6.91 5.30 18.85
N SER A 22 -5.99 6.08 19.44
CA SER A 22 -5.98 6.31 20.87
C SER A 22 -7.17 7.19 21.28
N TYR A 23 -7.64 7.02 22.52
CA TYR A 23 -8.69 7.87 23.10
C TYR A 23 -8.36 9.37 23.02
N LYS A 24 -7.08 9.75 23.19
CA LYS A 24 -6.63 11.15 23.06
C LYS A 24 -6.80 11.70 21.65
N THR A 25 -6.48 10.89 20.65
CA THR A 25 -6.63 11.26 19.24
C THR A 25 -8.11 11.39 18.88
N PHE A 26 -8.93 10.42 19.30
CA PHE A 26 -10.36 10.44 19.04
C PHE A 26 -11.06 11.64 19.68
N THR A 27 -10.74 11.95 20.95
CA THR A 27 -11.28 13.14 21.62
C THR A 27 -10.78 14.46 21.02
N SER A 28 -9.60 14.48 20.38
CA SER A 28 -9.14 15.63 19.59
C SER A 28 -10.03 15.84 18.36
N TRP A 29 -10.45 14.79 17.67
CA TRP A 29 -11.35 14.89 16.51
C TRP A 29 -12.73 15.44 16.89
N LEU A 30 -13.24 15.05 18.06
CA LEU A 30 -14.50 15.61 18.59
C LEU A 30 -14.36 17.10 18.92
N ARG A 31 -13.25 17.51 19.54
CA ARG A 31 -12.99 18.92 19.89
C ARG A 31 -12.77 19.80 18.66
N ASN A 32 -12.09 19.27 17.65
CA ASN A 32 -11.81 19.97 16.41
C ASN A 32 -13.01 19.99 15.45
N GLY A 33 -14.11 19.32 15.80
CA GLY A 33 -15.31 19.25 14.98
C GLY A 33 -15.17 18.37 13.73
N GLU A 34 -14.15 17.50 13.68
CA GLU A 34 -13.98 16.54 12.59
C GLU A 34 -15.08 15.47 12.62
N ILE A 35 -15.56 15.14 13.82
CA ILE A 35 -16.75 14.31 14.05
C ILE A 35 -17.74 15.17 14.84
N PRO A 36 -18.90 15.50 14.26
CA PRO A 36 -19.96 16.21 14.97
C PRO A 36 -20.38 15.46 16.23
N ALA A 37 -20.29 16.12 17.39
CA ALA A 37 -20.64 15.54 18.67
C ALA A 37 -21.24 16.59 19.61
N ILE A 38 -22.13 16.15 20.48
CA ILE A 38 -22.76 16.99 21.50
C ILE A 38 -22.24 16.53 22.86
N ALA A 39 -22.02 17.45 23.79
CA ALA A 39 -21.73 17.07 25.17
C ALA A 39 -22.91 16.26 25.73
N SER A 40 -22.64 15.04 26.19
CA SER A 40 -23.68 14.18 26.77
C SER A 40 -24.14 14.78 28.11
N ASP A 41 -25.44 14.73 28.38
CA ASP A 41 -26.00 15.10 29.69
C ASP A 41 -25.42 14.24 30.82
N ASN A 42 -24.95 13.03 30.48
CA ASN A 42 -24.28 12.13 31.42
C ASN A 42 -22.76 12.40 31.45
N ARG A 43 -22.29 12.99 32.55
CA ARG A 43 -20.88 13.41 32.74
C ARG A 43 -19.87 12.26 32.63
N LYS A 44 -20.30 11.00 32.80
CA LYS A 44 -19.44 9.81 32.65
C LYS A 44 -19.25 9.38 31.19
N GLU A 45 -20.21 9.69 30.31
CA GLU A 45 -20.16 9.34 28.89
C GLU A 45 -19.46 10.42 28.06
N GLY A 46 -19.42 11.66 28.58
CA GLY A 46 -18.66 12.77 28.03
C GLY A 46 -19.30 13.35 26.77
N TRP A 47 -19.26 12.62 25.66
CA TRP A 47 -19.76 13.02 24.35
C TRP A 47 -20.80 12.04 23.83
N ALA A 48 -21.87 12.58 23.25
CA ALA A 48 -22.88 11.87 22.49
C ALA A 48 -22.66 12.15 21.00
N ILE A 49 -22.46 11.10 20.23
CA ILE A 49 -22.06 11.17 18.82
C ILE A 49 -23.14 10.49 18.00
N ARG A 50 -23.61 11.10 16.91
CA ARG A 50 -24.60 10.44 16.06
C ARG A 50 -23.94 9.32 15.28
N LYS A 51 -24.64 8.19 15.16
CA LYS A 51 -24.14 7.04 14.42
C LYS A 51 -23.82 7.42 12.96
N GLU A 52 -24.67 8.21 12.33
CA GLU A 52 -24.50 8.68 10.93
C GLU A 52 -23.23 9.51 10.75
N ASP A 53 -22.88 10.31 11.75
CA ASP A 53 -21.69 11.17 11.70
C ASP A 53 -20.39 10.34 11.85
N VAL A 54 -20.43 9.27 12.66
CA VAL A 54 -19.31 8.31 12.73
C VAL A 54 -19.17 7.53 11.43
N PHE A 55 -20.29 7.13 10.81
CA PHE A 55 -20.29 6.48 9.50
C PHE A 55 -19.68 7.38 8.43
N ALA A 56 -20.14 8.62 8.33
CA ALA A 56 -19.63 9.58 7.36
C ALA A 56 -18.14 9.86 7.56
N PHE A 57 -17.68 9.90 8.81
CA PHE A 57 -16.27 10.04 9.13
C PHE A 57 -15.45 8.80 8.71
N ALA A 58 -15.96 7.59 8.96
CA ALA A 58 -15.32 6.35 8.55
C ALA A 58 -15.21 6.27 7.02
N ASP A 59 -16.29 6.57 6.29
CA ASP A 59 -16.31 6.61 4.82
C ASP A 59 -15.37 7.69 4.26
N LYS A 60 -15.24 8.84 4.93
CA LYS A 60 -14.27 9.88 4.56
C LYS A 60 -12.82 9.42 4.76
N LYS A 61 -12.53 8.70 5.85
CA LYS A 61 -11.17 8.22 6.16
C LYS A 61 -10.78 7.00 5.33
N ARG A 62 -11.73 6.13 4.98
CA ARG A 62 -11.52 4.92 4.18
C ARG A 62 -12.70 4.69 3.21
N PRO A 63 -12.72 5.41 2.08
CA PRO A 63 -13.79 5.30 1.10
C PRO A 63 -13.94 3.87 0.58
N GLY A 64 -15.17 3.36 0.50
CA GLY A 64 -15.50 2.06 -0.08
C GLY A 64 -15.27 0.84 0.84
N LEU A 65 -14.49 0.98 1.93
CA LEU A 65 -14.24 -0.13 2.86
C LEU A 65 -15.52 -0.64 3.52
N ARG A 66 -16.44 0.28 3.87
CA ARG A 66 -17.74 -0.08 4.44
C ARG A 66 -18.55 -1.00 3.51
N GLY A 67 -18.61 -0.69 2.22
CA GLY A 67 -19.33 -1.52 1.25
C GLY A 67 -18.72 -2.92 1.13
N ILE A 68 -17.39 -3.01 1.20
CA ILE A 68 -16.67 -4.30 1.20
C ILE A 68 -16.99 -5.09 2.47
N LEU A 69 -16.99 -4.44 3.64
CA LEU A 69 -17.30 -5.10 4.91
C LEU A 69 -18.76 -5.54 5.01
N GLU A 70 -19.70 -4.74 4.52
CA GLU A 70 -21.12 -5.12 4.45
C GLU A 70 -21.30 -6.34 3.52
N GLY A 71 -20.62 -6.36 2.36
CA GLY A 71 -20.62 -7.51 1.45
C GLY A 71 -20.01 -8.77 2.08
N TYR A 72 -18.90 -8.62 2.81
CA TYR A 72 -18.26 -9.73 3.52
C TYR A 72 -19.13 -10.31 4.64
N HIS A 73 -19.79 -9.44 5.43
CA HIS A 73 -20.73 -9.89 6.46
C HIS A 73 -21.93 -10.62 5.85
N GLY A 74 -22.47 -10.11 4.73
CA GLY A 74 -23.55 -10.79 4.00
C GLY A 74 -23.14 -12.18 3.53
N LEU A 75 -21.92 -12.34 3.01
CA LEU A 75 -21.39 -13.63 2.60
C LEU A 75 -21.25 -14.60 3.78
N LEU A 76 -20.81 -14.12 4.95
CA LEU A 76 -20.72 -14.94 6.16
C LEU A 76 -22.11 -15.41 6.63
N GLU A 77 -23.11 -14.54 6.59
CA GLU A 77 -24.49 -14.90 6.92
C GLU A 77 -25.05 -15.95 5.96
N ASP A 78 -24.80 -15.79 4.66
CA ASP A 78 -25.20 -16.75 3.63
C ASP A 78 -24.51 -18.11 3.83
N MET A 79 -23.21 -18.11 4.14
CA MET A 79 -22.47 -19.34 4.48
C MET A 79 -23.03 -20.03 5.72
N GLU A 80 -23.37 -19.28 6.76
CA GLU A 80 -23.95 -19.85 7.98
C GLU A 80 -25.35 -20.42 7.72
N ARG A 81 -26.15 -19.77 6.87
CA ARG A 81 -27.44 -20.30 6.41
C ARG A 81 -27.27 -21.61 5.65
N VAL A 82 -26.29 -21.69 4.74
CA VAL A 82 -25.98 -22.93 4.01
C VAL A 82 -25.53 -24.04 4.96
N LYS A 83 -24.66 -23.75 5.94
CA LYS A 83 -24.26 -24.74 6.96
C LYS A 83 -25.45 -25.27 7.75
N GLN A 84 -26.38 -24.40 8.12
CA GLN A 84 -27.60 -24.82 8.81
C GLN A 84 -28.49 -25.70 7.92
N GLN A 85 -28.63 -25.36 6.63
CA GLN A 85 -29.37 -26.18 5.67
C GLN A 85 -28.74 -27.56 5.48
N VAL A 86 -27.42 -27.63 5.31
CA VAL A 86 -26.67 -28.90 5.20
C VAL A 86 -26.83 -29.73 6.48
N LYS A 87 -26.77 -29.11 7.65
CA LYS A 87 -26.97 -29.79 8.93
C LYS A 87 -28.38 -30.39 9.06
N VAL A 88 -29.41 -29.69 8.59
CA VAL A 88 -30.78 -30.20 8.56
C VAL A 88 -30.90 -31.37 7.58
N LEU A 89 -30.30 -31.28 6.39
CA LEU A 89 -30.31 -32.37 5.41
C LEU A 89 -29.61 -33.63 5.95
N MET A 90 -28.43 -33.48 6.56
CA MET A 90 -27.71 -34.60 7.18
C MET A 90 -28.44 -35.23 8.37
N GLN A 91 -29.23 -34.45 9.10
CA GLN A 91 -30.06 -34.99 10.19
C GLN A 91 -31.28 -35.74 9.65
N ASN A 92 -31.81 -35.33 8.50
CA ASN A 92 -32.96 -35.99 7.86
C ASN A 92 -32.59 -37.28 7.11
N GLU A 93 -31.32 -37.45 6.68
CA GLU A 93 -30.83 -38.71 6.10
C GLU A 93 -30.64 -39.84 7.14
N CYS A 94 -30.60 -39.51 8.44
CA CYS A 94 -30.41 -40.50 9.51
C CYS A 94 -31.70 -41.26 9.92
N ASP A 95 -32.87 -40.90 9.38
CA ASP A 95 -34.15 -41.56 9.68
C ASP A 95 -34.49 -42.71 8.69
N ILE A 96 -33.52 -43.21 7.92
CA ILE A 96 -33.72 -44.44 7.14
C ILE A 96 -33.55 -45.64 8.08
N ALA A 97 -34.69 -46.20 8.49
CA ALA A 97 -34.81 -47.38 9.34
C ALA A 97 -33.90 -48.55 8.91
N PRO A 98 -33.37 -49.37 9.85
CA PRO A 98 -32.44 -50.44 9.53
C PRO A 98 -33.17 -51.52 8.72
N ILE A 99 -32.71 -51.76 7.49
CA ILE A 99 -33.20 -52.86 6.65
C ILE A 99 -32.73 -54.17 7.25
N ASP A 100 -33.69 -54.98 7.70
CA ASP A 100 -33.48 -56.34 8.17
C ASP A 100 -32.94 -57.25 7.06
N LYS A 101 -32.07 -58.17 7.47
CA LYS A 101 -31.51 -59.23 6.65
C LYS A 101 -32.59 -60.24 6.28
N GLU A 102 -33.23 -60.08 5.13
CA GLU A 102 -33.66 -61.15 4.21
C GLU A 102 -34.55 -60.61 3.09
N GLY A 103 -34.13 -60.83 1.83
CA GLY A 103 -35.05 -61.07 0.72
C GLY A 103 -35.69 -59.88 0.01
N ILE A 104 -34.87 -59.13 -0.74
CA ILE A 104 -35.19 -58.32 -1.94
C ILE A 104 -36.41 -57.38 -1.86
N PRO A 105 -36.16 -56.06 -1.99
CA PRO A 105 -37.00 -55.20 -2.79
C PRO A 105 -36.29 -54.87 -4.12
N ASN A 106 -37.00 -55.12 -5.22
CA ASN A 106 -36.73 -54.44 -6.47
C ASN A 106 -37.00 -52.93 -6.27
N SER A 107 -35.95 -52.13 -6.16
CA SER A 107 -35.96 -50.73 -6.60
C SER A 107 -34.65 -50.47 -7.36
N SER A 108 -34.81 -50.32 -8.67
CA SER A 108 -33.98 -49.54 -9.60
C SER A 108 -32.46 -49.59 -9.44
N SER A 109 -31.82 -50.38 -10.32
CA SER A 109 -30.45 -50.13 -10.79
C SER A 109 -30.24 -48.71 -11.38
N GLU A 110 -31.31 -47.94 -11.57
CA GLU A 110 -31.29 -46.53 -11.98
C GLU A 110 -30.93 -45.57 -10.82
N GLU A 111 -31.26 -45.87 -9.56
CA GLU A 111 -30.95 -44.97 -8.42
C GLU A 111 -29.44 -44.92 -8.10
N VAL A 112 -28.73 -46.03 -8.27
CA VAL A 112 -27.27 -46.11 -8.06
C VAL A 112 -26.49 -45.40 -9.18
N GLY A 113 -27.04 -45.36 -10.40
CA GLY A 113 -26.49 -44.59 -11.52
C GLY A 113 -26.70 -43.09 -11.34
N LEU A 114 -27.92 -42.69 -10.97
CA LEU A 114 -28.28 -41.30 -10.70
C LEU A 114 -27.44 -40.70 -9.56
N HIS A 115 -27.21 -41.45 -8.47
CA HIS A 115 -26.35 -40.98 -7.38
C HIS A 115 -24.88 -40.82 -7.77
N ASN A 116 -24.34 -41.68 -8.65
CA ASN A 116 -22.96 -41.52 -9.13
C ASN A 116 -22.82 -40.31 -10.08
N ASP A 117 -23.83 -40.06 -10.92
CA ASP A 117 -23.85 -38.90 -11.80
C ASP A 117 -24.02 -37.59 -11.01
N GLU A 118 -24.83 -37.60 -9.95
CA GLU A 118 -24.96 -36.48 -9.00
C GLU A 118 -23.66 -36.22 -8.23
N ILE A 119 -22.98 -37.27 -7.78
CA ILE A 119 -21.68 -37.16 -7.11
C ILE A 119 -20.62 -36.61 -8.08
N ALA A 120 -20.57 -37.10 -9.33
CA ALA A 120 -19.66 -36.60 -10.35
C ALA A 120 -19.93 -35.12 -10.66
N PHE A 121 -21.20 -34.74 -10.83
CA PHE A 121 -21.60 -33.35 -11.01
C PHE A 121 -21.19 -32.47 -9.82
N LEU A 122 -21.35 -32.95 -8.58
CA LEU A 122 -20.92 -32.22 -7.39
C LEU A 122 -19.39 -32.06 -7.34
N TYR A 123 -18.62 -33.05 -7.76
CA TYR A 123 -17.16 -32.94 -7.85
C TYR A 123 -16.72 -31.92 -8.91
N ASP A 124 -17.33 -31.95 -10.10
CA ASP A 124 -17.05 -30.96 -11.15
C ASP A 124 -17.44 -29.55 -10.70
N PHE A 125 -18.57 -29.41 -10.01
CA PHE A 125 -19.01 -28.12 -9.46
C PHE A 125 -18.08 -27.59 -8.35
N ILE A 126 -17.58 -28.48 -7.48
CA ILE A 126 -16.57 -28.12 -6.47
C ILE A 126 -15.25 -27.70 -7.14
N GLN A 127 -14.88 -28.35 -8.24
CA GLN A 127 -13.68 -28.02 -9.00
C GLN A 127 -13.81 -26.63 -9.65
N ASP A 128 -14.94 -26.35 -10.30
CA ASP A 128 -15.24 -25.04 -10.89
C ASP A 128 -15.24 -23.93 -9.82
N LEU A 129 -15.86 -24.18 -8.66
CA LEU A 129 -15.83 -23.26 -7.52
C LEU A 129 -14.41 -23.03 -6.98
N SER A 130 -13.59 -24.07 -6.96
CA SER A 130 -12.19 -23.97 -6.53
C SER A 130 -11.38 -23.11 -7.50
N ASP A 131 -11.58 -23.30 -8.81
CA ASP A 131 -10.90 -22.54 -9.85
C ASP A 131 -11.33 -21.06 -9.82
N GLU A 132 -12.62 -20.79 -9.63
CA GLU A 132 -13.15 -19.43 -9.48
C GLU A 132 -12.61 -18.74 -8.22
N LEU A 133 -12.52 -19.47 -7.10
CA LEU A 133 -11.96 -18.95 -5.85
C LEU A 133 -10.46 -18.64 -5.99
N GLN A 134 -9.72 -19.46 -6.75
CA GLN A 134 -8.32 -19.22 -7.05
C GLN A 134 -8.12 -17.98 -7.94
N GLU A 135 -8.98 -17.79 -8.95
CA GLU A 135 -8.94 -16.61 -9.80
C GLU A 135 -9.30 -15.34 -9.02
N VAL A 136 -10.34 -15.38 -8.17
CA VAL A 136 -10.70 -14.27 -7.28
C VAL A 136 -9.56 -13.93 -6.33
N LYS A 137 -8.85 -14.92 -5.79
CA LYS A 137 -7.69 -14.70 -4.93
C LYS A 137 -6.57 -13.98 -5.67
N LYS A 138 -6.29 -14.38 -6.91
CA LYS A 138 -5.29 -13.74 -7.78
C LYS A 138 -5.67 -12.30 -8.14
N GLN A 139 -6.95 -12.06 -8.42
CA GLN A 139 -7.48 -10.71 -8.66
C GLN A 139 -7.37 -9.82 -7.42
N ASN A 140 -7.62 -10.37 -6.23
CA ASN A 140 -7.47 -9.66 -4.96
C ASN A 140 -6.00 -9.30 -4.67
N GLU A 141 -5.06 -10.20 -4.96
CA GLU A 141 -3.62 -9.91 -4.89
C GLU A 141 -3.22 -8.77 -5.85
N TRP A 142 -3.69 -8.81 -7.09
CA TRP A 142 -3.49 -7.74 -8.06
C TRP A 142 -4.08 -6.40 -7.59
N MET A 143 -5.28 -6.43 -7.03
CA MET A 143 -5.96 -5.24 -6.53
C MET A 143 -5.23 -4.64 -5.32
N ASN A 144 -4.69 -5.48 -4.42
CA ASN A 144 -3.88 -5.00 -3.30
C ASN A 144 -2.58 -4.34 -3.77
N GLN A 145 -1.89 -4.92 -4.75
CA GLN A 145 -0.69 -4.32 -5.34
C GLN A 145 -0.99 -2.97 -6.00
N ALA A 146 -2.09 -2.88 -6.75
CA ALA A 146 -2.53 -1.64 -7.37
C ALA A 146 -2.93 -0.59 -6.32
N TYR A 147 -3.59 -1.00 -5.22
CA TYR A 147 -3.94 -0.14 -4.12
C TYR A 147 -2.71 0.40 -3.39
N GLU A 148 -1.71 -0.45 -3.11
CA GLU A 148 -0.43 -0.04 -2.52
C GLU A 148 0.30 0.98 -3.39
N GLN A 149 0.32 0.75 -4.71
CA GLN A 149 0.88 1.70 -5.67
C GLN A 149 0.13 3.04 -5.64
N LEU A 150 -1.21 3.01 -5.67
CA LEU A 150 -2.04 4.21 -5.63
C LEU A 150 -1.87 5.00 -4.33
N VAL A 151 -1.74 4.32 -3.19
CA VAL A 151 -1.45 4.96 -1.89
C VAL A 151 -0.07 5.60 -1.91
N GLY A 152 0.92 4.95 -2.52
CA GLY A 152 2.25 5.52 -2.74
C GLY A 152 2.21 6.80 -3.57
N ASP A 153 1.51 6.76 -4.71
CA ASP A 153 1.34 7.91 -5.61
C ASP A 153 0.56 9.04 -4.94
N TYR A 154 -0.51 8.72 -4.19
CA TYR A 154 -1.28 9.70 -3.42
C TYR A 154 -0.42 10.39 -2.36
N ASN A 155 0.37 9.64 -1.60
CA ASN A 155 1.26 10.24 -0.60
C ASN A 155 2.32 11.12 -1.26
N PHE A 156 2.86 10.71 -2.41
CA PHE A 156 3.79 11.53 -3.18
C PHE A 156 3.13 12.84 -3.64
N LEU A 157 1.94 12.77 -4.24
CA LEU A 157 1.21 13.94 -4.73
C LEU A 157 0.77 14.87 -3.58
N TYR A 158 0.40 14.29 -2.44
CA TYR A 158 0.04 15.03 -1.23
C TYR A 158 1.24 15.82 -0.68
N GLU A 159 2.42 15.20 -0.64
CA GLU A 159 3.66 15.90 -0.28
C GLU A 159 4.04 16.96 -1.32
N GLU A 160 3.83 16.72 -2.61
CA GLU A 160 4.05 17.72 -3.67
C GLU A 160 3.10 18.94 -3.53
N LEU A 161 1.81 18.70 -3.26
CA LEU A 161 0.84 19.77 -2.97
C LEU A 161 1.17 20.54 -1.70
N LYS A 162 1.61 19.86 -0.64
CA LYS A 162 2.06 20.49 0.61
C LYS A 162 3.27 21.39 0.39
N MET A 163 4.24 20.93 -0.42
CA MET A 163 5.40 21.74 -0.84
C MET A 163 5.00 22.99 -1.63
N HIS A 164 3.95 22.93 -2.46
CA HIS A 164 3.43 24.11 -3.16
C HIS A 164 2.71 25.09 -2.22
N HIS A 165 1.94 24.57 -1.25
CA HIS A 165 1.23 25.41 -0.27
C HIS A 165 2.18 26.07 0.74
N GLU A 166 3.24 25.37 1.14
CA GLU A 166 4.30 25.91 2.02
C GLU A 166 5.19 26.93 1.29
N ASN A 167 5.46 26.74 -0.01
CA ASN A 167 6.16 27.75 -0.84
C ASN A 167 5.36 29.06 -1.01
N ASP A 168 4.02 29.00 -1.00
CA ASP A 168 3.16 30.19 -1.04
C ASP A 168 3.03 30.87 0.33
N GLU A 169 3.16 30.13 1.44
CA GLU A 169 3.16 30.69 2.81
C GLU A 169 4.54 31.19 3.29
N GLU A 170 5.66 30.59 2.86
CA GLU A 170 7.03 30.98 3.24
C GLU A 170 7.52 32.27 2.56
N LEU A 171 6.81 32.80 1.57
CA LEU A 171 7.09 34.13 0.99
C LEU A 171 6.83 35.29 1.97
N ILE A 172 6.30 35.05 3.18
CA ILE A 172 5.89 36.11 4.12
C ILE A 172 6.77 36.24 5.38
N LEU A 173 7.61 35.28 5.76
CA LEU A 173 8.35 35.36 7.03
C LEU A 173 9.84 35.05 6.92
N ALA A 174 10.59 35.98 6.30
CA ALA A 174 12.02 36.09 6.52
C ALA A 174 12.30 36.76 7.88
N LYS A 175 12.93 36.03 8.82
CA LYS A 175 13.95 36.48 9.79
C LYS A 175 14.13 35.48 10.95
N ASP A 176 15.29 34.84 11.05
CA ASP A 176 16.41 35.27 11.91
C ASP A 176 17.53 34.22 11.86
N GLU A 177 18.77 34.69 11.67
CA GLU A 177 20.00 33.88 11.58
C GLU A 177 20.54 33.54 12.97
N GLU A 178 20.80 32.26 13.25
CA GLU A 178 21.76 31.82 14.26
C GLU A 178 23.03 31.29 13.58
N VAL A 179 24.17 31.85 13.99
CA VAL A 179 25.51 31.55 13.48
C VAL A 179 25.93 30.16 13.93
N SER A 180 25.82 29.17 13.04
CA SER A 180 26.39 27.84 13.22
C SER A 180 27.58 27.67 12.30
N GLU A 181 28.68 27.10 12.80
CA GLU A 181 29.90 26.82 12.03
C GLU A 181 29.56 25.97 10.80
N LYS A 182 29.90 26.49 9.62
CA LYS A 182 29.69 25.84 8.32
C LYS A 182 30.99 25.17 7.89
N GLU A 183 30.97 23.84 7.79
CA GLU A 183 32.11 23.02 7.34
C GLU A 183 31.83 22.50 5.92
N GLU A 184 32.76 22.69 4.98
CA GLU A 184 32.63 22.13 3.64
C GLU A 184 32.93 20.62 3.66
N VAL A 185 32.01 19.83 3.11
CA VAL A 185 32.15 18.38 3.09
C VAL A 185 32.99 17.93 1.89
N ALA A 186 33.96 17.06 2.14
CA ALA A 186 34.76 16.44 1.09
C ALA A 186 33.87 15.72 0.06
N LYS A 187 34.21 15.90 -1.22
CA LYS A 187 33.49 15.28 -2.32
C LYS A 187 33.65 13.75 -2.23
N ILE A 188 32.56 13.04 -2.50
CA ILE A 188 32.58 11.57 -2.58
C ILE A 188 33.58 11.11 -3.64
N ASP A 189 34.40 10.11 -3.32
CA ASP A 189 35.34 9.50 -4.26
C ASP A 189 34.64 8.50 -5.21
N GLU A 190 35.35 8.09 -6.26
CA GLU A 190 34.81 7.20 -7.30
C GLU A 190 34.48 5.79 -6.76
N GLU A 191 35.24 5.30 -5.77
CA GLU A 191 35.07 3.97 -5.19
C GLU A 191 33.80 3.93 -4.33
N THR A 192 33.65 4.88 -3.41
CA THR A 192 32.44 5.05 -2.58
C THR A 192 31.20 5.32 -3.45
N PHE A 193 31.35 6.09 -4.54
CA PHE A 193 30.26 6.27 -5.51
C PHE A 193 29.87 4.97 -6.19
N SER A 194 30.84 4.16 -6.62
CA SER A 194 30.61 2.86 -7.26
C SER A 194 29.82 1.91 -6.34
N GLU A 195 30.18 1.86 -5.05
CA GLU A 195 29.44 1.08 -4.05
C GLU A 195 27.99 1.54 -3.92
N LEU A 196 27.75 2.85 -3.85
CA LEU A 196 26.39 3.39 -3.80
C LEU A 196 25.58 3.07 -5.06
N VAL A 197 26.21 3.12 -6.23
CA VAL A 197 25.56 2.74 -7.50
C VAL A 197 25.15 1.28 -7.49
N GLN A 198 26.03 0.38 -7.03
CA GLN A 198 25.72 -1.04 -6.91
C GLN A 198 24.54 -1.29 -5.96
N VAL A 199 24.56 -0.67 -4.77
CA VAL A 199 23.47 -0.79 -3.79
C VAL A 199 22.14 -0.27 -4.36
N GLN A 200 22.15 0.84 -5.10
CA GLN A 200 20.92 1.35 -5.73
C GLN A 200 20.47 0.48 -6.91
N TRP A 201 21.39 -0.16 -7.62
CA TRP A 201 21.06 -1.10 -8.70
C TRP A 201 20.38 -2.35 -8.15
N GLU A 202 20.97 -3.02 -7.16
CA GLU A 202 20.41 -4.24 -6.55
C GLU A 202 19.02 -4.01 -5.97
N LYS A 203 18.79 -2.83 -5.35
CA LYS A 203 17.47 -2.45 -4.83
C LYS A 203 16.42 -2.25 -5.91
N LYS A 204 16.83 -1.81 -7.09
CA LYS A 204 15.93 -1.46 -8.18
C LYS A 204 15.71 -2.61 -9.17
N PHE A 205 16.73 -3.44 -9.35
CA PHE A 205 16.74 -4.58 -10.26
C PHE A 205 17.22 -5.83 -9.49
N PRO A 206 16.43 -6.34 -8.53
CA PRO A 206 16.83 -7.48 -7.71
C PRO A 206 17.08 -8.78 -8.50
N ASN A 207 16.59 -8.85 -9.74
CA ASN A 207 16.73 -10.01 -10.62
C ASN A 207 17.79 -9.82 -11.73
N GLU A 208 18.48 -8.67 -11.78
CA GLU A 208 19.53 -8.41 -12.78
C GLU A 208 20.91 -8.48 -12.15
N ILE A 209 21.85 -9.15 -12.83
CA ILE A 209 23.25 -9.16 -12.42
C ILE A 209 23.85 -7.77 -12.71
N PHE A 210 24.38 -7.13 -11.69
CA PHE A 210 25.12 -5.88 -11.84
C PHE A 210 26.31 -6.09 -12.78
N CYS A 211 26.25 -5.52 -13.99
CA CYS A 211 27.28 -5.72 -15.04
C CYS A 211 27.82 -4.40 -15.63
N LEU A 212 27.85 -3.33 -14.84
CA LEU A 212 28.46 -2.06 -15.28
C LEU A 212 29.99 -2.17 -15.25
N GLY A 213 30.62 -2.09 -16.42
CA GLY A 213 32.08 -1.98 -16.53
C GLY A 213 32.61 -0.67 -15.94
N GLN A 214 33.87 -0.66 -15.50
CA GLN A 214 34.52 0.51 -14.87
C GLN A 214 34.41 1.80 -15.70
N GLU A 215 34.48 1.69 -17.03
CA GLU A 215 34.35 2.84 -17.94
C GLU A 215 32.97 3.50 -17.86
N LYS A 216 31.90 2.71 -17.72
CA LYS A 216 30.54 3.22 -17.51
C LYS A 216 30.36 3.85 -16.14
N ILE A 217 30.98 3.28 -15.11
CA ILE A 217 30.95 3.84 -13.75
C ILE A 217 31.59 5.23 -13.73
N LYS A 218 32.71 5.42 -14.45
CA LYS A 218 33.35 6.73 -14.64
C LYS A 218 32.46 7.75 -15.35
N GLU A 219 31.75 7.33 -16.40
CA GLU A 219 30.78 8.19 -17.08
C GLU A 219 29.65 8.62 -16.12
N LEU A 220 29.11 7.66 -15.36
CA LEU A 220 28.06 7.92 -14.36
C LEU A 220 28.54 8.86 -13.26
N TYR A 221 29.78 8.67 -12.78
CA TYR A 221 30.41 9.53 -11.79
C TYR A 221 30.56 10.96 -12.31
N THR A 222 30.97 11.13 -13.57
CA THR A 222 31.08 12.46 -14.21
C THR A 222 29.72 13.16 -14.30
N ILE A 223 28.66 12.44 -14.67
CA ILE A 223 27.29 12.98 -14.72
C ILE A 223 26.80 13.33 -13.32
N PHE A 224 27.06 12.47 -12.35
CA PHE A 224 26.73 12.69 -10.94
C PHE A 224 27.41 13.95 -10.40
N TYR A 225 28.71 14.07 -10.64
CA TYR A 225 29.48 15.22 -10.22
C TYR A 225 28.92 16.52 -10.80
N ARG A 226 28.62 16.51 -12.10
CA ARG A 226 28.02 17.68 -12.76
C ARG A 226 26.65 18.03 -12.17
N ASN A 227 25.77 17.05 -12.01
CA ASN A 227 24.42 17.27 -11.52
C ASN A 227 24.37 17.79 -10.08
N LEU A 228 25.36 17.43 -9.25
CA LEU A 228 25.38 17.78 -7.84
C LEU A 228 26.23 19.02 -7.54
N TYR A 229 27.35 19.20 -8.23
CA TYR A 229 28.32 20.26 -7.94
C TYR A 229 28.40 21.35 -9.02
N GLN A 230 27.77 21.17 -10.19
CA GLN A 230 27.82 22.13 -11.30
C GLN A 230 26.42 22.36 -11.89
N ASN A 231 25.59 23.13 -11.18
CA ASN A 231 24.22 23.43 -11.62
C ASN A 231 24.20 24.61 -12.62
N GLY A 232 24.79 24.41 -13.81
CA GLY A 232 24.69 25.31 -14.96
C GLY A 232 25.51 26.61 -14.92
N GLY A 233 26.27 26.88 -13.85
CA GLY A 233 27.21 28.01 -13.73
C GLY A 233 28.68 27.57 -13.72
N GLU A 234 29.61 28.53 -13.79
CA GLU A 234 31.07 28.29 -13.71
C GLU A 234 31.57 27.99 -12.28
N GLU A 235 30.76 28.24 -11.26
CA GLU A 235 31.13 28.04 -9.86
C GLU A 235 30.84 26.61 -9.38
N GLU A 236 31.84 25.95 -8.80
CA GLU A 236 31.65 24.65 -8.15
C GLU A 236 30.90 24.82 -6.83
N LEU A 237 29.74 24.20 -6.73
CA LEU A 237 28.98 24.14 -5.49
C LEU A 237 29.56 23.05 -4.58
N THR A 238 29.40 23.21 -3.26
CA THR A 238 29.85 22.24 -2.26
C THR A 238 28.73 21.88 -1.30
N ILE A 239 28.76 20.66 -0.74
CA ILE A 239 27.86 20.27 0.35
C ILE A 239 28.40 20.91 1.63
N ILE A 240 27.54 21.64 2.33
CA ILE A 240 27.89 22.30 3.59
C ILE A 240 27.33 21.47 4.74
N LYS A 241 28.15 21.16 5.73
CA LYS A 241 27.71 20.58 7.00
C LYS A 241 27.57 21.71 8.02
N GLN A 242 26.41 21.81 8.64
CA GLN A 242 26.10 22.80 9.66
C GLN A 242 25.61 22.04 10.90
N GLY A 243 26.47 21.90 11.91
CA GLY A 243 26.19 21.03 13.07
C GLY A 243 25.96 19.56 12.66
N ASP A 244 24.77 19.02 12.95
CA ASP A 244 24.37 17.63 12.65
C ASP A 244 23.65 17.46 11.31
N VAL A 245 23.56 18.51 10.49
CA VAL A 245 22.85 18.48 9.20
C VAL A 245 23.75 18.81 8.01
N TYR A 246 23.43 18.23 6.86
CA TYR A 246 24.07 18.41 5.57
C TYR A 246 23.15 19.20 4.64
N ILE A 247 23.61 20.34 4.14
CA ILE A 247 22.88 21.20 3.21
C ILE A 247 23.28 20.81 1.79
N CYS A 248 22.27 20.44 0.99
CA CYS A 248 22.47 20.12 -0.41
C CYS A 248 22.69 21.39 -1.24
N PRO A 249 23.76 21.47 -2.06
CA PRO A 249 24.06 22.67 -2.85
C PRO A 249 22.98 23.04 -3.87
N VAL A 250 22.30 22.04 -4.43
CA VAL A 250 21.32 22.24 -5.52
C VAL A 250 19.94 22.57 -4.97
N SER A 251 19.51 21.88 -3.90
CA SER A 251 18.16 22.05 -3.35
C SER A 251 18.10 22.97 -2.13
N GLN A 252 19.26 23.36 -1.57
CA GLN A 252 19.38 24.12 -0.32
C GLN A 252 18.65 23.49 0.89
N LYS A 253 18.25 22.20 0.78
CA LYS A 253 17.60 21.45 1.86
C LYS A 253 18.61 20.84 2.82
N GLU A 254 18.23 20.76 4.08
CA GLU A 254 18.98 20.11 5.16
C GLU A 254 18.65 18.61 5.26
N TYR A 255 19.69 17.80 5.42
CA TYR A 255 19.59 16.35 5.54
C TYR A 255 20.41 15.86 6.73
N LYS A 256 19.83 14.97 7.55
CA LYS A 256 20.58 14.31 8.65
C LYS A 256 21.71 13.39 8.18
N HIS A 257 21.68 12.94 6.93
CA HIS A 257 22.68 12.04 6.37
C HIS A 257 23.00 12.41 4.93
N ILE A 258 24.29 12.45 4.59
CA ILE A 258 24.79 12.80 3.26
C ILE A 258 24.27 11.87 2.15
N ASN A 259 24.03 10.58 2.44
CA ASN A 259 23.48 9.63 1.48
C ASN A 259 22.04 9.97 1.04
N ARG A 260 21.31 10.81 1.79
CA ARG A 260 20.00 11.33 1.36
C ARG A 260 20.12 12.38 0.26
N ILE A 261 21.31 12.96 0.08
CA ILE A 261 21.66 13.86 -1.03
C ILE A 261 22.11 13.02 -2.24
N TYR A 262 22.98 12.03 -2.01
CA TYR A 262 23.58 11.23 -3.10
C TYR A 262 22.59 10.28 -3.79
N ASN A 263 21.83 9.50 -3.01
CA ASN A 263 21.00 8.42 -3.57
C ASN A 263 19.94 8.89 -4.57
N PRO A 264 19.21 10.01 -4.35
CA PRO A 264 18.25 10.51 -5.35
C PRO A 264 18.90 10.88 -6.67
N VAL A 265 20.09 11.50 -6.64
CA VAL A 265 20.83 11.87 -7.86
C VAL A 265 21.29 10.61 -8.60
N ILE A 266 21.85 9.64 -7.88
CA ILE A 266 22.26 8.35 -8.45
C ILE A 266 21.08 7.63 -9.13
N ARG A 267 19.91 7.58 -8.47
CA ARG A 267 18.70 6.94 -9.03
C ARG A 267 18.26 7.57 -10.35
N ARG A 268 18.21 8.90 -10.42
CA ARG A 268 17.84 9.62 -11.66
C ARG A 268 18.81 9.32 -12.81
N ILE A 269 20.10 9.24 -12.51
CA ILE A 269 21.11 8.92 -13.53
C ILE A 269 20.91 7.48 -14.03
N LEU A 270 20.64 6.53 -13.14
CA LEU A 270 20.33 5.15 -13.52
C LEU A 270 19.06 5.06 -14.38
N ASP A 271 18.00 5.82 -14.06
CA ASP A 271 16.78 5.92 -14.87
C ASP A 271 17.07 6.36 -16.31
N HIS A 272 17.83 7.44 -16.48
CA HIS A 272 18.21 7.94 -17.80
C HIS A 272 19.15 6.98 -18.56
N THR A 273 19.93 6.18 -17.83
CA THR A 273 20.90 5.25 -18.44
C THR A 273 20.22 3.98 -18.93
N GLN A 274 19.23 3.45 -18.19
CA GLN A 274 18.41 2.33 -18.64
C GLN A 274 17.55 2.69 -19.86
N GLY A 275 16.98 3.91 -19.90
CA GLY A 275 16.26 4.41 -21.07
C GLY A 275 17.11 4.49 -22.35
N LYS A 276 18.44 4.62 -22.23
CA LYS A 276 19.38 4.55 -23.35
C LYS A 276 19.84 3.12 -23.67
N LEU A 277 19.97 2.25 -22.66
CA LEU A 277 20.33 0.84 -22.81
C LEU A 277 19.22 0.02 -23.49
N LEU A 278 17.96 0.20 -23.07
CA LEU A 278 16.78 -0.43 -23.69
C LEU A 278 16.61 0.04 -25.15
N LYS A 279 16.85 1.33 -25.44
CA LYS A 279 16.83 1.84 -26.83
C LYS A 279 17.94 1.25 -27.70
N LYS A 280 19.14 1.01 -27.16
CA LYS A 280 20.24 0.36 -27.91
C LYS A 280 19.96 -1.11 -28.20
N GLN A 281 19.37 -1.87 -27.28
CA GLN A 281 18.98 -3.26 -27.54
C GLN A 281 17.92 -3.37 -28.65
N HIS A 282 16.95 -2.45 -28.70
CA HIS A 282 15.96 -2.41 -29.79
C HIS A 282 16.55 -2.00 -31.16
N MET A 283 17.61 -1.19 -31.22
CA MET A 283 18.26 -0.84 -32.49
C MET A 283 19.15 -1.96 -33.04
N VAL A 284 19.84 -2.72 -32.18
CA VAL A 284 20.67 -3.87 -32.62
C VAL A 284 19.83 -5.03 -33.16
N SER A 285 18.59 -5.20 -32.67
CA SER A 285 17.63 -6.15 -33.26
C SER A 285 17.03 -5.69 -34.59
N ALA A 286 17.05 -4.40 -34.90
CA ALA A 286 16.53 -3.86 -36.17
C ALA A 286 17.57 -3.87 -37.29
N GLU A 287 18.86 -3.74 -36.97
CA GLU A 287 19.95 -3.79 -37.97
C GLU A 287 20.34 -5.21 -38.41
N ASN A 288 19.94 -6.25 -37.66
CA ASN A 288 20.19 -7.65 -38.03
C ASN A 288 19.05 -8.28 -38.87
N VAL A 289 18.13 -7.48 -39.41
CA VAL A 289 16.98 -7.94 -40.22
C VAL A 289 16.96 -7.30 -41.62
N LEU A 290 18.08 -6.72 -42.09
CA LEU A 290 18.23 -6.25 -43.47
C LEU A 290 19.45 -6.86 -44.16
#